data_AF-A0A2T7BNI9-F1
#
_entry.id   AF-A0A2T7BNI9-F1
#
_cell.length_a   1.000
_cell.length_b   1.000
_cell.length_c   1.000
_cell.angle_alpha   90.00
_cell.angle_beta   90.00
_cell.angle_gamma   90.00
#
_symmetry.space_group_name_H-M   'P 1'
#
loop_
_entity.id
_entity.type
_entity.pdbx_description
1 polymer ?
#
loop_
_entity_poly.entity_id
_entity_poly.type
_entity_poly.pdbx_seq_one_letter_code
_entity_poly.pdbx_strand_id
1 'polypeptide(L)'
;MKTLLRYAGLLLLPVSFWACSKKEATKPAPPVTVDTSSHGYNAQFKFPLTRYGAGALQDSQVVIPISGGRPNIGYTYTITGSNGLKDGQKMVQGKGALDIRGVDTLDFTHFLQVYNDGTLTLNIAFSDSTRASATTLKDQYNIRTYADIHGIAYDLNGAYIQQADIAFPDLAQLQNLHHYGSAVWATFRGTYDGNGKTLSNVSFYADPNTQFGGNELGLFQIVDTLATVKNVRLKFSTDGSNSTSDGYSGGIAATNHGTVVGCSVDGKIVVSGSLISYNGGIVGANYGNIIACAFNGTLQGQMVGGIAGVNRGSNGRIDLCYANFAALTQTGGGISGNVLVDNTHQTLIAHSYANVVVGQANNFGAIRLQNNAGFTTAEAALINTCFSNITTPQPNTSLFSSVTDLTAQVTQLTVSAFPSQLTAPADQKPFRAGSNAPVLWWQ
;
A
#
# COMPACT_ATOMS: atom_id res chain seq x y z
N MET A 1 -52.53 -11.25 -3.49
CA MET A 1 -53.27 -11.82 -2.34
C MET A 1 -52.27 -11.95 -1.19
N LYS A 2 -52.35 -11.07 -0.18
CA LYS A 2 -52.94 -11.36 1.17
C LYS A 2 -52.15 -12.47 1.90
N THR A 3 -51.57 -12.33 3.10
CA THR A 3 -51.65 -11.29 4.16
C THR A 3 -50.75 -11.70 5.35
N LEU A 4 -50.29 -10.70 6.15
CA LEU A 4 -50.17 -10.68 7.65
C LEU A 4 -49.13 -11.62 8.33
N LEU A 5 -48.51 -11.33 9.49
CA LEU A 5 -48.32 -10.19 10.40
C LEU A 5 -47.51 -10.75 11.60
N ARG A 6 -46.67 -9.93 12.24
CA ARG A 6 -46.42 -9.78 13.71
C ARG A 6 -44.94 -9.49 13.98
N TYR A 7 -44.63 -8.28 14.44
CA TYR A 7 -44.44 -8.01 15.87
C TYR A 7 -44.52 -6.50 16.12
N ALA A 8 -45.46 -6.13 16.99
CA ALA A 8 -45.63 -4.79 17.53
C ALA A 8 -45.07 -4.78 18.95
N GLY A 9 -44.30 -3.74 19.28
CA GLY A 9 -43.97 -3.34 20.65
C GLY A 9 -44.33 -1.86 20.79
N LEU A 10 -45.52 -1.62 21.34
CA LEU A 10 -46.16 -0.34 21.54
C LEU A 10 -45.65 0.29 22.85
N LEU A 11 -45.31 1.58 22.84
CA LEU A 11 -45.38 2.42 24.05
C LEU A 11 -46.12 3.72 23.69
N LEU A 12 -47.30 3.83 24.28
CA LEU A 12 -48.26 4.95 24.20
C LEU A 12 -47.88 6.07 25.18
N LEU A 13 -48.20 7.31 24.81
CA LEU A 13 -48.91 8.35 25.62
C LEU A 13 -48.82 9.73 24.90
N PRO A 14 -49.70 10.72 25.19
CA PRO A 14 -51.07 10.83 24.69
C PRO A 14 -51.28 12.07 23.78
N VAL A 15 -52.20 11.96 22.82
CA VAL A 15 -52.66 13.10 22.01
C VAL A 15 -53.73 13.86 22.79
N SER A 16 -53.46 15.12 23.09
CA SER A 16 -54.48 16.09 23.51
C SER A 16 -54.77 17.03 22.35
N PHE A 17 -56.02 16.98 21.87
CA PHE A 17 -56.57 17.98 20.96
C PHE A 17 -56.83 19.27 21.74
N TRP A 18 -56.35 20.41 21.23
CA TRP A 18 -56.91 21.71 21.56
C TRP A 18 -56.90 22.64 20.35
N ALA A 19 -57.89 23.52 20.35
CA ALA A 19 -58.54 24.12 19.20
C ALA A 19 -57.77 25.27 18.53
N CYS A 20 -58.10 25.51 17.26
CA CYS A 20 -57.79 26.74 16.55
C CYS A 20 -58.30 27.97 17.31
N SER A 21 -57.39 28.81 17.79
CA SER A 21 -57.66 30.20 18.15
C SER A 21 -56.97 31.14 17.17
N LYS A 22 -57.65 32.24 16.85
CA LYS A 22 -57.30 33.22 15.83
C LYS A 22 -55.97 33.91 16.13
N LYS A 23 -55.28 34.27 15.04
CA LYS A 23 -54.09 35.13 14.94
C LYS A 23 -54.04 36.27 15.97
N GLU A 24 -53.00 36.27 16.79
CA GLU A 24 -52.34 37.52 17.18
C GLU A 24 -51.12 37.71 16.27
N ALA A 25 -51.05 38.87 15.63
CA ALA A 25 -49.88 39.27 14.87
C ALA A 25 -48.71 39.46 15.85
N THR A 26 -47.77 38.53 15.85
CA THR A 26 -46.49 38.72 16.53
C THR A 26 -45.79 39.91 15.90
N LYS A 27 -45.54 40.92 16.74
CA LYS A 27 -44.69 42.08 16.44
C LYS A 27 -43.45 41.60 15.67
N PRO A 28 -43.04 42.24 14.55
CA PRO A 28 -41.77 41.91 13.94
C PRO A 28 -40.69 42.06 15.00
N ALA A 29 -39.83 41.04 15.14
CA ALA A 29 -38.66 41.13 16.00
C ALA A 29 -37.92 42.43 15.64
N PRO A 30 -37.45 43.21 16.63
CA PRO A 30 -36.69 44.41 16.32
C PRO A 30 -35.53 44.03 15.40
N PRO A 31 -35.18 44.88 14.41
CA PRO A 31 -33.98 44.66 13.62
C PRO A 31 -32.83 44.44 14.60
N VAL A 32 -32.11 43.33 14.48
CA VAL A 32 -30.85 43.18 15.20
C VAL A 32 -29.94 44.25 14.62
N THR A 33 -29.88 45.39 15.30
CA THR A 33 -28.88 46.42 15.06
C THR A 33 -27.54 45.80 15.42
N VAL A 34 -26.81 45.34 14.40
CA VAL A 34 -25.39 45.02 14.55
C VAL A 34 -24.72 46.32 14.93
N ASP A 35 -24.23 46.37 16.17
CA ASP A 35 -23.38 47.43 16.64
C ASP A 35 -22.15 47.52 15.72
N THR A 36 -22.04 48.63 15.00
CA THR A 36 -20.92 48.93 14.09
C THR A 36 -19.87 49.80 14.77
N SER A 37 -20.01 50.05 16.07
CA SER A 37 -19.02 50.80 16.84
C SER A 37 -17.84 49.91 17.24
N SER A 38 -16.66 50.28 16.70
CA SER A 38 -15.28 50.02 17.17
C SER A 38 -14.92 48.70 17.88
N HIS A 39 -15.68 47.62 17.70
CA HIS A 39 -15.20 46.28 18.01
C HIS A 39 -14.17 45.94 16.95
N GLY A 40 -12.91 45.79 17.37
CA GLY A 40 -11.83 45.39 16.47
C GLY A 40 -12.13 44.02 15.89
N TYR A 41 -12.73 43.96 14.70
CA TYR A 41 -12.87 42.72 13.95
C TYR A 41 -11.47 42.24 13.59
N ASN A 42 -11.15 41.01 13.99
CA ASN A 42 -9.88 40.39 13.71
C ASN A 42 -10.17 39.01 13.13
N ALA A 43 -10.20 38.93 11.80
CA ALA A 43 -10.46 37.68 11.11
C ALA A 43 -9.34 36.67 11.41
N GLN A 44 -9.72 35.53 11.97
CA GLN A 44 -8.83 34.44 12.29
C GLN A 44 -9.08 33.27 11.33
N PHE A 45 -7.99 32.71 10.83
CA PHE A 45 -7.98 31.44 10.12
C PHE A 45 -6.63 30.77 10.33
N LYS A 46 -6.63 29.44 10.28
CA LYS A 46 -5.40 28.63 10.30
C LYS A 46 -5.65 27.36 9.51
N PHE A 47 -4.60 26.83 8.90
CA PHE A 47 -4.67 25.46 8.39
C PHE A 47 -5.02 24.51 9.56
N PRO A 48 -5.96 23.57 9.36
CA PRO A 48 -6.27 22.53 10.34
C PRO A 48 -5.05 21.73 10.77
N LEU A 49 -4.12 21.49 9.84
CA LEU A 49 -2.90 20.74 10.09
C LEU A 49 -1.67 21.61 9.90
N THR A 50 -0.67 21.37 10.74
CA THR A 50 0.67 21.96 10.60
C THR A 50 1.48 21.33 9.45
N ARG A 51 1.05 20.14 9.00
CA ARG A 51 1.64 19.41 7.88
C ARG A 51 0.57 18.58 7.16
N TYR A 52 0.62 18.56 5.83
CA TYR A 52 -0.20 17.73 4.95
C TYR A 52 0.68 16.69 4.25
N GLY A 53 0.59 15.43 4.71
CA GLY A 53 1.14 14.26 4.02
C GLY A 53 0.18 13.72 2.95
N ALA A 54 0.54 12.62 2.29
CA ALA A 54 -0.28 12.05 1.21
C ALA A 54 -1.71 11.71 1.64
N GLY A 55 -1.90 11.21 2.86
CA GLY A 55 -3.23 10.86 3.37
C GLY A 55 -4.11 12.08 3.64
N ALA A 56 -3.52 13.11 4.25
CA ALA A 56 -4.24 14.34 4.62
C ALA A 56 -4.74 15.15 3.41
N LEU A 57 -4.26 14.86 2.21
CA LEU A 57 -4.64 15.53 0.96
C LEU A 57 -5.91 14.95 0.31
N GLN A 58 -6.51 13.90 0.89
CA GLN A 58 -7.64 13.17 0.29
C GLN A 58 -8.98 13.43 0.97
N ASP A 59 -8.97 13.90 2.22
CA ASP A 59 -10.17 14.14 3.02
C ASP A 59 -10.51 15.63 3.12
N SER A 60 -11.71 15.95 3.62
CA SER A 60 -12.12 17.29 4.10
C SER A 60 -11.24 17.86 5.23
N GLN A 61 -10.05 17.28 5.47
CA GLN A 61 -9.01 17.79 6.37
C GLN A 61 -8.35 19.08 5.86
N VAL A 62 -8.71 19.52 4.64
CA VAL A 62 -8.24 20.76 4.03
C VAL A 62 -9.29 21.86 4.01
N VAL A 63 -10.23 21.81 4.95
CA VAL A 63 -11.28 22.81 5.14
C VAL A 63 -10.84 23.84 6.19
N ILE A 64 -10.66 25.09 5.77
CA ILE A 64 -10.15 26.18 6.61
C ILE A 64 -11.30 27.09 7.04
N PRO A 65 -11.68 27.09 8.34
CA PRO A 65 -12.68 28.01 8.84
C PRO A 65 -12.11 29.42 8.96
N ILE A 66 -12.93 30.42 8.61
CA ILE A 66 -12.68 31.84 8.86
C ILE A 66 -13.68 32.29 9.93
N SER A 67 -13.20 32.97 10.97
CA SER A 67 -14.05 33.48 12.06
C SER A 67 -13.58 34.83 12.59
N GLY A 68 -14.42 35.52 13.36
CA GLY A 68 -14.09 36.81 13.97
C GLY A 68 -13.94 37.97 12.98
N GLY A 69 -14.31 37.75 11.72
CA GLY A 69 -14.30 38.79 10.70
C GLY A 69 -15.53 39.68 10.76
N ARG A 70 -15.50 40.78 10.01
CA ARG A 70 -16.63 41.71 9.93
C ARG A 70 -17.80 41.07 9.16
N PRO A 71 -19.05 41.12 9.67
CA PRO A 71 -20.18 40.50 8.97
C PRO A 71 -20.39 41.05 7.55
N ASN A 72 -20.81 40.17 6.62
CA ASN A 72 -21.22 40.50 5.25
C ASN A 72 -20.15 41.20 4.38
N ILE A 73 -18.85 41.00 4.64
CA ILE A 73 -17.78 41.52 3.79
C ILE A 73 -17.26 40.46 2.83
N GLY A 74 -16.92 40.88 1.61
CA GLY A 74 -16.23 40.04 0.65
C GLY A 74 -14.74 39.90 0.95
N TYR A 75 -14.14 38.86 0.39
CA TYR A 75 -12.69 38.66 0.39
C TYR A 75 -12.21 37.93 -0.86
N THR A 76 -10.92 38.04 -1.13
CA THR A 76 -10.18 37.25 -2.12
C THR A 76 -9.10 36.44 -1.42
N TYR A 77 -8.70 35.31 -2.01
CA TYR A 77 -7.63 34.49 -1.47
C TYR A 77 -6.72 33.96 -2.58
N THR A 78 -5.48 33.69 -2.21
CA THR A 78 -4.48 33.02 -3.04
C THR A 78 -3.67 32.05 -2.19
N ILE A 79 -3.37 30.87 -2.72
CA ILE A 79 -2.37 29.97 -2.13
C ILE A 79 -1.10 30.03 -2.98
N THR A 80 0.05 30.05 -2.32
CA THR A 80 1.36 29.96 -2.95
C THR A 80 2.16 28.83 -2.31
N GLY A 81 2.98 28.14 -3.10
CA GLY A 81 3.92 27.14 -2.62
C GLY A 81 5.34 27.65 -2.78
N SER A 82 6.18 27.48 -1.75
CA SER A 82 7.61 27.83 -1.81
C SER A 82 8.37 27.18 -2.97
N ASN A 83 7.94 25.98 -3.38
CA ASN A 83 8.49 25.24 -4.52
C ASN A 83 7.58 25.27 -5.76
N GLY A 84 6.64 26.22 -5.81
CA GLY A 84 5.73 26.40 -6.94
C GLY A 84 4.70 25.27 -7.12
N LEU A 85 4.13 25.26 -8.30
CA LEU A 85 3.11 24.30 -8.76
C LEU A 85 3.75 23.15 -9.51
N LYS A 86 3.04 22.02 -9.58
CA LYS A 86 3.31 20.95 -10.54
C LYS A 86 3.08 21.48 -11.97
N ASP A 87 3.81 20.93 -12.93
CA ASP A 87 3.77 21.39 -14.32
C ASP A 87 2.35 21.38 -14.91
N GLY A 88 2.02 22.46 -15.63
CA GLY A 88 0.73 22.66 -16.27
C GLY A 88 -0.43 22.96 -15.32
N GLN A 89 -0.20 23.05 -14.01
CA GLN A 89 -1.25 23.36 -13.04
C GLN A 89 -1.47 24.87 -12.88
N LYS A 90 -2.69 25.24 -12.47
CA LYS A 90 -3.06 26.64 -12.18
C LYS A 90 -2.96 26.92 -10.69
N MET A 91 -2.62 28.17 -10.34
CA MET A 91 -2.67 28.62 -8.95
C MET A 91 -4.08 28.50 -8.38
N VAL A 92 -4.16 28.10 -7.11
CA VAL A 92 -5.41 28.05 -6.36
C VAL A 92 -5.70 29.45 -5.82
N GLN A 93 -6.71 30.10 -6.37
CA GLN A 93 -7.17 31.43 -5.97
C GLN A 93 -8.69 31.54 -6.11
N GLY A 94 -9.29 32.47 -5.37
CA GLY A 94 -10.74 32.66 -5.43
C GLY A 94 -11.24 33.84 -4.62
N LYS A 95 -12.55 33.86 -4.42
CA LYS A 95 -13.26 34.88 -3.65
C LYS A 95 -14.36 34.24 -2.79
N GLY A 96 -14.70 34.88 -1.69
CA GLY A 96 -15.75 34.46 -0.77
C GLY A 96 -16.38 35.66 -0.07
N ALA A 97 -17.30 35.39 0.86
CA ALA A 97 -17.95 36.42 1.65
C ALA A 97 -18.35 35.89 3.02
N LEU A 98 -18.03 36.65 4.07
CA LEU A 98 -18.40 36.31 5.43
C LEU A 98 -19.92 36.43 5.62
N ASP A 99 -20.52 35.51 6.36
CA ASP A 99 -21.94 35.52 6.68
C ASP A 99 -22.32 36.64 7.69
N ILE A 100 -23.58 36.65 8.14
CA ILE A 100 -24.08 37.61 9.13
C ILE A 100 -23.40 37.51 10.51
N ARG A 101 -22.68 36.42 10.78
CA ARG A 101 -21.89 36.19 12.00
C ARG A 101 -20.40 36.44 11.78
N GLY A 102 -19.98 36.84 10.58
CA GLY A 102 -18.58 37.07 10.27
C GLY A 102 -17.77 35.79 10.09
N VAL A 103 -18.42 34.69 9.65
CA VAL A 103 -17.76 33.41 9.39
C VAL A 103 -17.90 32.98 7.92
N ASP A 104 -16.92 32.22 7.44
CA ASP A 104 -16.96 31.51 6.14
C ASP A 104 -16.06 30.26 6.23
N THR A 105 -16.01 29.45 5.19
CA THR A 105 -15.21 28.24 5.12
C THR A 105 -14.57 28.10 3.73
N LEU A 106 -13.26 27.90 3.71
CA LEU A 106 -12.50 27.64 2.50
C LEU A 106 -12.19 26.15 2.38
N ASP A 107 -12.78 25.51 1.38
CA ASP A 107 -12.55 24.09 1.10
C ASP A 107 -11.49 23.93 -0.01
N PHE A 108 -10.35 23.33 0.36
CA PHE A 108 -9.26 23.01 -0.56
C PHE A 108 -9.13 21.51 -0.84
N THR A 109 -10.18 20.74 -0.63
CA THR A 109 -10.21 19.30 -0.91
C THR A 109 -9.78 19.06 -2.37
N HIS A 110 -8.76 18.21 -2.56
CA HIS A 110 -8.07 17.93 -3.84
C HIS A 110 -7.30 19.10 -4.49
N PHE A 111 -7.39 20.33 -4.00
CA PHE A 111 -6.71 21.48 -4.60
C PHE A 111 -5.26 21.63 -4.15
N LEU A 112 -4.89 21.17 -2.95
CA LEU A 112 -3.49 21.28 -2.50
C LEU A 112 -2.54 20.30 -3.20
N GLN A 113 -3.06 19.28 -3.87
CA GLN A 113 -2.26 18.27 -4.57
C GLN A 113 -1.49 18.86 -5.77
N VAL A 114 -1.90 20.02 -6.27
CA VAL A 114 -1.28 20.72 -7.42
C VAL A 114 0.03 21.42 -7.05
N TYR A 115 0.34 21.58 -5.76
CA TYR A 115 1.59 22.19 -5.32
C TYR A 115 2.68 21.13 -5.14
N ASN A 116 3.92 21.52 -5.41
CA ASN A 116 5.08 20.74 -4.99
C ASN A 116 5.19 20.76 -3.46
N ASP A 117 5.83 19.74 -2.89
CA ASP A 117 6.11 19.72 -1.45
C ASP A 117 6.94 20.94 -1.05
N GLY A 118 6.64 21.51 0.12
CA GLY A 118 7.19 22.78 0.59
C GLY A 118 6.19 23.55 1.45
N THR A 119 6.60 24.70 1.96
CA THR A 119 5.70 25.60 2.69
C THR A 119 4.61 26.13 1.76
N LEU A 120 3.36 25.92 2.15
CA LEU A 120 2.18 26.55 1.56
C LEU A 120 1.84 27.81 2.35
N THR A 121 1.50 28.89 1.65
CA THR A 121 1.08 30.16 2.24
C THR A 121 -0.28 30.55 1.65
N LEU A 122 -1.29 30.62 2.51
CA LEU A 122 -2.61 31.16 2.18
C LEU A 122 -2.65 32.63 2.55
N ASN A 123 -2.85 33.49 1.57
CA ASN A 123 -3.07 34.92 1.77
C ASN A 123 -4.55 35.24 1.54
N ILE A 124 -5.16 35.97 2.48
CA ILE A 124 -6.55 36.46 2.37
C ILE A 124 -6.56 37.98 2.41
N ALA A 125 -7.35 38.54 1.50
CA ALA A 125 -7.50 39.95 1.25
C ALA A 125 -8.97 40.35 1.36
N PHE A 126 -9.35 40.97 2.47
CA PHE A 126 -10.73 41.42 2.74
C PHE A 126 -11.03 42.77 2.06
N SER A 127 -12.32 43.02 1.77
CA SER A 127 -12.79 44.26 1.13
C SER A 127 -12.64 45.51 2.00
N ASP A 128 -12.43 45.35 3.31
CA ASP A 128 -12.16 46.45 4.24
C ASP A 128 -10.65 46.79 4.38
N SER A 129 -9.83 46.28 3.46
CA SER A 129 -8.36 46.42 3.42
C SER A 129 -7.60 45.58 4.46
N THR A 130 -8.29 44.81 5.30
CA THR A 130 -7.62 43.83 6.18
C THR A 130 -6.93 42.75 5.35
N ARG A 131 -5.72 42.38 5.75
CA ARG A 131 -4.92 41.32 5.15
C ARG A 131 -4.50 40.34 6.23
N ALA A 132 -4.48 39.07 5.89
CA ALA A 132 -3.99 38.03 6.79
C ALA A 132 -3.37 36.90 5.99
N SER A 133 -2.49 36.15 6.65
CA SER A 133 -1.74 35.06 6.04
C SER A 133 -1.62 33.90 7.03
N ALA A 134 -1.64 32.67 6.53
CA ALA A 134 -1.35 31.47 7.30
C ALA A 134 -0.43 30.57 6.48
N THR A 135 0.39 29.79 7.17
CA THR A 135 1.31 28.83 6.54
C THR A 135 1.10 27.43 7.06
N THR A 136 1.36 26.44 6.21
CA THR A 136 1.48 25.03 6.58
C THR A 136 2.56 24.37 5.73
N LEU A 137 2.94 23.14 6.06
CA LEU A 137 3.89 22.36 5.27
C LEU A 137 3.14 21.33 4.42
N LYS A 138 3.35 21.34 3.11
CA LYS A 138 2.98 20.20 2.24
C LYS A 138 4.18 19.27 2.14
N ASP A 139 3.96 18.00 2.40
CA ASP A 139 5.01 17.00 2.44
C ASP A 139 4.48 15.61 2.08
N GLN A 140 3.92 15.53 0.89
CA GLN A 140 3.20 14.39 0.34
C GLN A 140 4.09 13.15 0.17
N TYR A 141 5.33 13.33 -0.27
CA TYR A 141 6.18 12.22 -0.68
C TYR A 141 6.93 11.55 0.47
N ASN A 142 6.83 12.10 1.68
CA ASN A 142 7.42 11.54 2.89
C ASN A 142 6.38 10.79 3.72
N ILE A 143 6.43 9.45 3.65
CA ILE A 143 5.43 8.55 4.22
C ILE A 143 5.74 8.31 5.71
N ARG A 144 4.80 8.68 6.59
CA ARG A 144 4.99 8.62 8.05
C ARG A 144 3.93 7.84 8.79
N THR A 145 2.76 7.71 8.17
CA THR A 145 1.58 7.10 8.79
C THR A 145 0.92 6.15 7.82
N TYR A 146 0.02 5.31 8.36
CA TYR A 146 -0.84 4.48 7.52
C TYR A 146 -1.68 5.32 6.54
N ALA A 147 -2.19 6.47 6.99
CA ALA A 147 -2.94 7.38 6.13
C ALA A 147 -2.13 7.84 4.92
N ASP A 148 -0.81 8.08 5.09
CA ASP A 148 0.06 8.42 3.96
C ASP A 148 0.21 7.26 2.97
N ILE A 149 0.32 6.02 3.44
CA ILE A 149 0.36 4.83 2.57
C ILE A 149 -0.94 4.74 1.76
N HIS A 150 -2.09 4.91 2.40
CA HIS A 150 -3.37 4.92 1.70
C HIS A 150 -3.46 6.06 0.67
N GLY A 151 -2.91 7.23 1.01
CA GLY A 151 -2.84 8.40 0.14
C GLY A 151 -2.03 8.22 -1.15
N ILE A 152 -1.15 7.20 -1.24
CA ILE A 152 -0.37 6.90 -2.45
C ILE A 152 -1.28 6.59 -3.64
N ALA A 153 -2.45 5.99 -3.41
CA ALA A 153 -3.40 5.62 -4.46
C ALA A 153 -3.89 6.81 -5.31
N TYR A 154 -3.69 8.03 -4.84
CA TYR A 154 -4.14 9.26 -5.49
C TYR A 154 -3.04 10.01 -6.25
N ASP A 155 -1.78 9.59 -6.11
CA ASP A 155 -0.66 10.08 -6.93
C ASP A 155 0.32 8.92 -7.20
N LEU A 156 -0.09 8.06 -8.12
CA LEU A 156 0.59 6.79 -8.42
C LEU A 156 1.95 6.95 -9.11
N ASN A 157 2.34 8.17 -9.48
CA ASN A 157 3.62 8.48 -10.14
C ASN A 157 4.67 9.06 -9.18
N GLY A 158 4.29 9.29 -7.91
CA GLY A 158 5.17 9.92 -6.92
C GLY A 158 6.44 9.13 -6.59
N ALA A 159 7.45 9.85 -6.11
CA ALA A 159 8.68 9.28 -5.57
C ALA A 159 8.63 9.31 -4.03
N TYR A 160 8.09 8.25 -3.44
CA TYR A 160 7.79 8.14 -2.02
C TYR A 160 8.96 7.56 -1.23
N ILE A 161 9.20 8.10 -0.04
CA ILE A 161 10.19 7.60 0.91
C ILE A 161 9.55 7.45 2.28
N GLN A 162 9.67 6.26 2.88
CA GLN A 162 9.22 6.01 4.24
C GLN A 162 10.19 6.63 5.26
N GLN A 163 9.63 7.38 6.20
CA GLN A 163 10.39 8.16 7.19
C GLN A 163 10.37 7.54 8.59
N ALA A 164 9.40 6.67 8.88
CA ALA A 164 9.20 6.05 10.18
C ALA A 164 8.80 4.58 10.03
N ASP A 165 8.98 3.79 11.08
CA ASP A 165 8.28 2.51 11.17
C ASP A 165 6.77 2.79 11.32
N ILE A 166 5.93 2.06 10.60
CA ILE A 166 4.49 2.30 10.52
C ILE A 166 3.75 1.03 10.89
N ALA A 167 2.91 1.12 11.93
CA ALA A 167 1.94 0.08 12.23
C ALA A 167 0.66 0.30 11.43
N PHE A 168 0.17 -0.75 10.78
CA PHE A 168 -1.15 -0.74 10.15
C PHE A 168 -2.23 -0.85 11.24
N PRO A 169 -3.41 -0.25 11.01
CA PRO A 169 -4.60 -0.47 11.82
C PRO A 169 -4.98 -1.96 11.88
N ASP A 170 -5.67 -2.36 12.93
CA ASP A 170 -6.16 -3.73 13.06
C ASP A 170 -7.17 -4.07 11.95
N LEU A 171 -7.28 -5.36 11.61
CA LEU A 171 -8.12 -5.83 10.50
C LEU A 171 -9.57 -5.34 10.58
N ALA A 172 -10.17 -5.28 11.78
CA ALA A 172 -11.53 -4.78 11.95
C ALA A 172 -11.69 -3.30 11.58
N GLN A 173 -10.65 -2.48 11.77
CA GLN A 173 -10.63 -1.08 11.33
C GLN A 173 -10.40 -1.00 9.82
N LEU A 174 -9.52 -1.84 9.27
CA LEU A 174 -9.26 -1.94 7.84
C LEU A 174 -10.47 -2.41 7.04
N GLN A 175 -11.24 -3.38 7.53
CA GLN A 175 -12.46 -3.88 6.87
C GLN A 175 -13.52 -2.79 6.70
N ASN A 176 -13.57 -1.82 7.61
CA ASN A 176 -14.45 -0.65 7.52
C ASN A 176 -13.90 0.45 6.59
N LEU A 177 -12.60 0.42 6.27
CA LEU A 177 -11.89 1.43 5.48
C LEU A 177 -11.57 0.98 4.05
N HIS A 178 -11.38 -0.33 3.81
CA HIS A 178 -10.89 -0.89 2.56
C HIS A 178 -11.63 -2.19 2.22
N HIS A 179 -12.47 -2.11 1.19
CA HIS A 179 -13.02 -3.28 0.49
C HIS A 179 -12.02 -3.88 -0.53
N TYR A 180 -10.73 -3.55 -0.43
CA TYR A 180 -9.71 -3.87 -1.43
C TYR A 180 -8.61 -4.74 -0.83
N GLY A 181 -8.20 -5.77 -1.57
CA GLY A 181 -7.16 -6.71 -1.17
C GLY A 181 -5.74 -6.12 -1.06
N SER A 182 -5.55 -4.86 -1.45
CA SER A 182 -4.24 -4.19 -1.46
C SER A 182 -4.31 -2.79 -0.85
N ALA A 183 -3.24 -2.35 -0.17
CA ALA A 183 -3.18 -1.01 0.42
C ALA A 183 -3.15 0.10 -0.65
N VAL A 184 -2.36 -0.13 -1.71
CA VAL A 184 -2.36 0.67 -2.94
C VAL A 184 -3.09 -0.12 -4.03
N TRP A 185 -4.38 0.17 -4.18
CA TRP A 185 -5.35 -0.60 -4.99
C TRP A 185 -5.42 -0.18 -6.47
N ALA A 186 -4.31 0.32 -7.01
CA ALA A 186 -4.22 0.73 -8.41
C ALA A 186 -2.81 0.47 -8.95
N THR A 187 -2.62 0.68 -10.26
CA THR A 187 -1.33 0.52 -10.92
C THR A 187 -0.33 1.59 -10.49
N PHE A 188 0.62 1.22 -9.65
CA PHE A 188 1.69 2.09 -9.18
C PHE A 188 2.78 2.23 -10.25
N ARG A 189 3.12 3.47 -10.61
CA ARG A 189 4.08 3.83 -11.68
C ARG A 189 5.31 4.56 -11.17
N GLY A 190 5.32 4.94 -9.90
CA GLY A 190 6.37 5.73 -9.26
C GLY A 190 7.48 4.91 -8.62
N THR A 191 8.12 5.51 -7.62
CA THR A 191 9.11 4.84 -6.76
C THR A 191 8.63 4.84 -5.33
N TYR A 192 8.68 3.70 -4.65
CA TYR A 192 8.48 3.58 -3.21
C TYR A 192 9.74 3.04 -2.56
N ASP A 193 10.40 3.87 -1.77
CA ASP A 193 11.55 3.50 -0.95
C ASP A 193 11.11 3.32 0.50
N GLY A 194 11.03 2.08 0.96
CA GLY A 194 10.78 1.75 2.36
C GLY A 194 11.91 2.24 3.28
N ASN A 195 13.07 2.64 2.75
CA ASN A 195 14.18 3.22 3.50
C ASN A 195 14.66 2.34 4.67
N GLY A 196 14.46 1.02 4.55
CA GLY A 196 14.72 0.06 5.62
C GLY A 196 13.79 0.22 6.83
N LYS A 197 12.73 1.01 6.75
CA LYS A 197 11.72 1.09 7.81
C LYS A 197 10.76 -0.09 7.74
N THR A 198 10.16 -0.39 8.87
CA THR A 198 9.25 -1.53 9.03
C THR A 198 7.81 -1.10 8.87
N LEU A 199 7.05 -1.85 8.07
CA LEU A 199 5.59 -1.88 8.10
C LEU A 199 5.18 -3.07 8.97
N SER A 200 4.52 -2.82 10.10
CA SER A 200 4.11 -3.86 11.06
C SER A 200 2.61 -3.95 11.19
N ASN A 201 2.12 -5.06 11.76
CA ASN A 201 0.69 -5.32 11.94
C ASN A 201 -0.09 -5.31 10.62
N VAL A 202 0.56 -5.65 9.51
CA VAL A 202 -0.09 -5.62 8.19
C VAL A 202 -1.10 -6.77 8.10
N SER A 203 -2.29 -6.50 7.58
CA SER A 203 -3.27 -7.52 7.20
C SER A 203 -3.84 -7.16 5.84
N PHE A 204 -3.97 -8.14 4.96
CA PHE A 204 -4.71 -8.00 3.71
C PHE A 204 -5.85 -9.01 3.69
N TYR A 205 -7.02 -8.59 3.21
CA TYR A 205 -8.20 -9.44 3.15
C TYR A 205 -8.99 -9.18 1.86
N ALA A 206 -9.36 -10.25 1.16
CA ALA A 206 -10.30 -10.22 0.04
C ALA A 206 -11.42 -11.23 0.25
N ASP A 207 -12.66 -10.79 0.00
CA ASP A 207 -13.88 -11.61 0.03
C ASP A 207 -14.58 -11.55 -1.34
N PRO A 208 -14.98 -12.70 -1.92
CA PRO A 208 -15.63 -12.79 -3.23
C PRO A 208 -16.96 -12.02 -3.34
N ASN A 209 -17.60 -11.66 -2.21
CA ASN A 209 -18.85 -10.89 -2.21
C ASN A 209 -18.63 -9.36 -2.23
N THR A 210 -17.37 -8.91 -2.33
CA THR A 210 -17.07 -7.49 -2.44
C THR A 210 -17.33 -7.00 -3.87
N GLN A 211 -18.00 -5.85 -3.98
CA GLN A 211 -18.41 -5.20 -5.24
C GLN A 211 -17.24 -4.91 -6.21
N PHE A 212 -15.99 -4.99 -5.73
CA PHE A 212 -14.78 -4.57 -6.44
C PHE A 212 -13.86 -5.71 -6.90
N GLY A 213 -14.24 -6.98 -6.72
CA GLY A 213 -13.68 -8.13 -7.46
C GLY A 213 -12.15 -8.34 -7.38
N GLY A 214 -11.47 -7.78 -6.39
CA GLY A 214 -10.00 -7.83 -6.32
C GLY A 214 -9.49 -9.08 -5.61
N ASN A 215 -9.14 -10.13 -6.36
CA ASN A 215 -8.45 -11.31 -5.82
C ASN A 215 -6.93 -11.12 -5.76
N GLU A 216 -6.49 -9.89 -5.52
CA GLU A 216 -5.12 -9.42 -5.68
C GLU A 216 -4.65 -8.84 -4.35
N LEU A 217 -3.82 -9.59 -3.64
CA LEU A 217 -3.32 -9.24 -2.32
C LEU A 217 -1.87 -8.75 -2.36
N GLY A 218 -1.61 -7.62 -1.69
CA GLY A 218 -0.27 -7.10 -1.42
C GLY A 218 -0.25 -5.64 -0.97
N LEU A 219 0.93 -5.14 -0.61
CA LEU A 219 1.09 -3.69 -0.34
C LEU A 219 0.68 -2.88 -1.58
N PHE A 220 1.06 -3.35 -2.76
CA PHE A 220 0.64 -2.84 -4.07
C PHE A 220 -0.18 -3.89 -4.81
N GLN A 221 -1.27 -3.48 -5.45
CA GLN A 221 -1.99 -4.36 -6.36
C GLN A 221 -1.12 -4.67 -7.59
N ILE A 222 -0.66 -3.63 -8.29
CA ILE A 222 0.17 -3.75 -9.48
C ILE A 222 1.35 -2.78 -9.39
N VAL A 223 2.57 -3.30 -9.56
CA VAL A 223 3.79 -2.52 -9.79
C VAL A 223 4.04 -2.48 -11.30
N ASP A 224 3.96 -1.30 -11.90
CA ASP A 224 4.10 -1.11 -13.35
C ASP A 224 5.55 -1.25 -13.84
N THR A 225 5.73 -1.40 -15.16
CA THR A 225 7.02 -1.69 -15.81
C THR A 225 8.16 -0.74 -15.44
N LEU A 226 7.87 0.56 -15.26
CA LEU A 226 8.87 1.57 -14.89
C LEU A 226 8.94 1.83 -13.38
N ALA A 227 8.05 1.20 -12.59
CA ALA A 227 7.98 1.42 -11.17
C ALA A 227 9.06 0.66 -10.41
N THR A 228 9.48 1.23 -9.28
CA THR A 228 10.43 0.58 -8.36
C THR A 228 9.87 0.57 -6.94
N VAL A 229 9.78 -0.60 -6.33
CA VAL A 229 9.49 -0.78 -4.90
C VAL A 229 10.74 -1.35 -4.25
N LYS A 230 11.33 -0.63 -3.30
CA LYS A 230 12.60 -1.03 -2.69
C LYS A 230 12.66 -0.84 -1.19
N ASN A 231 13.53 -1.59 -0.53
CA ASN A 231 13.86 -1.46 0.89
C ASN A 231 12.66 -1.57 1.86
N VAL A 232 11.62 -2.31 1.48
CA VAL A 232 10.41 -2.50 2.30
C VAL A 232 10.61 -3.67 3.25
N ARG A 233 10.39 -3.45 4.55
CA ARG A 233 10.38 -4.51 5.57
C ARG A 233 8.96 -4.70 6.07
N LEU A 234 8.25 -5.69 5.56
CA LEU A 234 6.85 -5.93 5.89
C LEU A 234 6.71 -7.09 6.88
N LYS A 235 5.97 -6.84 7.97
CA LYS A 235 5.63 -7.85 8.97
C LYS A 235 4.11 -7.92 9.08
N PHE A 236 3.57 -9.07 8.71
CA PHE A 236 2.16 -9.34 8.87
C PHE A 236 1.77 -9.41 10.36
N SER A 237 0.51 -9.11 10.63
CA SER A 237 -0.15 -9.40 11.89
C SER A 237 -0.33 -10.91 12.09
N THR A 238 -0.90 -11.30 13.23
CA THR A 238 -1.33 -12.68 13.50
C THR A 238 -2.42 -13.17 12.55
N ASP A 239 -3.26 -12.25 12.07
CA ASP A 239 -4.30 -12.56 11.09
C ASP A 239 -3.66 -12.96 9.76
N GLY A 240 -2.63 -12.23 9.35
CA GLY A 240 -1.92 -12.45 8.10
C GLY A 240 -2.61 -11.84 6.89
N SER A 241 -2.22 -12.31 5.71
CA SER A 241 -2.88 -12.00 4.44
C SER A 241 -3.78 -13.17 4.06
N ASN A 242 -5.09 -12.95 3.93
CA ASN A 242 -6.06 -14.02 3.69
C ASN A 242 -7.00 -13.70 2.52
N SER A 243 -7.21 -14.66 1.62
CA SER A 243 -8.24 -14.59 0.57
C SER A 243 -9.04 -15.88 0.54
N THR A 244 -10.35 -15.78 0.40
CA THR A 244 -11.23 -16.93 0.11
C THR A 244 -11.49 -17.12 -1.38
N SER A 245 -10.97 -16.23 -2.22
CA SER A 245 -11.10 -16.26 -3.68
C SER A 245 -9.76 -16.51 -4.39
N ASP A 246 -9.84 -17.02 -5.61
CA ASP A 246 -8.68 -17.36 -6.45
C ASP A 246 -8.03 -16.11 -7.05
N GLY A 247 -6.70 -16.00 -6.99
CA GLY A 247 -5.99 -14.91 -7.65
C GLY A 247 -4.51 -14.87 -7.33
N TYR A 248 -3.94 -13.66 -7.34
CA TYR A 248 -2.53 -13.41 -7.12
C TYR A 248 -2.32 -12.82 -5.74
N SER A 249 -1.45 -13.42 -4.93
CA SER A 249 -1.18 -12.93 -3.58
C SER A 249 0.32 -12.86 -3.32
N GLY A 250 0.78 -11.71 -2.84
CA GLY A 250 2.15 -11.47 -2.38
C GLY A 250 2.19 -10.51 -1.21
N GLY A 251 3.29 -10.49 -0.46
CA GLY A 251 3.45 -9.49 0.61
C GLY A 251 3.65 -8.08 0.06
N ILE A 252 4.50 -7.93 -0.95
CA ILE A 252 4.83 -6.63 -1.54
C ILE A 252 3.87 -6.27 -2.67
N ALA A 253 3.60 -7.22 -3.58
CA ALA A 253 2.69 -6.97 -4.69
C ALA A 253 1.86 -8.17 -5.08
N ALA A 254 0.63 -7.95 -5.54
CA ALA A 254 -0.11 -9.02 -6.21
C ALA A 254 0.52 -9.31 -7.58
N THR A 255 0.76 -8.27 -8.39
CA THR A 255 1.42 -8.38 -9.70
C THR A 255 2.59 -7.41 -9.83
N ASN A 256 3.71 -7.88 -10.37
CA ASN A 256 4.89 -7.07 -10.64
C ASN A 256 5.29 -7.10 -12.12
N HIS A 257 5.30 -5.94 -12.78
CA HIS A 257 5.94 -5.71 -14.08
C HIS A 257 7.25 -4.92 -13.96
N GLY A 258 7.46 -4.22 -12.84
CA GLY A 258 8.60 -3.35 -12.59
C GLY A 258 9.71 -4.04 -11.81
N THR A 259 10.30 -3.29 -10.87
CA THR A 259 11.39 -3.77 -10.02
C THR A 259 10.97 -3.78 -8.55
N VAL A 260 11.02 -4.97 -7.93
CA VAL A 260 10.92 -5.17 -6.49
C VAL A 260 12.30 -5.57 -5.97
N VAL A 261 12.91 -4.77 -5.10
CA VAL A 261 14.32 -4.97 -4.73
C VAL A 261 14.64 -4.66 -3.27
N GLY A 262 15.38 -5.55 -2.60
CA GLY A 262 15.79 -5.30 -1.20
C GLY A 262 14.62 -5.33 -0.22
N CYS A 263 13.57 -6.09 -0.54
CA CYS A 263 12.36 -6.18 0.30
C CYS A 263 12.34 -7.47 1.11
N SER A 264 11.87 -7.42 2.35
CA SER A 264 11.62 -8.59 3.19
C SER A 264 10.16 -8.65 3.64
N VAL A 265 9.59 -9.84 3.63
CA VAL A 265 8.24 -10.11 4.14
C VAL A 265 8.31 -11.22 5.18
N ASP A 266 7.77 -10.95 6.36
CA ASP A 266 7.63 -11.93 7.45
C ASP A 266 6.14 -12.16 7.76
N GLY A 267 5.72 -13.43 7.77
CA GLY A 267 4.41 -13.84 8.28
C GLY A 267 3.65 -14.82 7.39
N LYS A 268 2.32 -14.72 7.40
CA LYS A 268 1.42 -15.76 6.87
C LYS A 268 0.59 -15.24 5.70
N ILE A 269 0.64 -15.94 4.57
CA ILE A 269 -0.24 -15.70 3.40
C ILE A 269 -1.04 -16.98 3.12
N VAL A 270 -2.37 -16.87 3.18
CA VAL A 270 -3.30 -18.00 3.03
C VAL A 270 -4.36 -17.65 1.99
N VAL A 271 -4.42 -18.40 0.91
CA VAL A 271 -5.52 -18.33 -0.06
C VAL A 271 -6.23 -19.68 -0.08
N SER A 272 -7.55 -19.67 0.16
CA SER A 272 -8.37 -20.88 0.23
C SER A 272 -9.36 -21.01 -0.93
N GLY A 273 -9.15 -20.25 -2.00
CA GLY A 273 -9.91 -20.38 -3.24
C GLY A 273 -9.85 -21.81 -3.82
N SER A 274 -10.92 -22.21 -4.51
CA SER A 274 -11.12 -23.57 -5.01
C SER A 274 -10.58 -23.81 -6.42
N LEU A 275 -10.14 -22.77 -7.12
CA LEU A 275 -9.49 -22.83 -8.43
C LEU A 275 -8.02 -22.40 -8.33
N ILE A 276 -7.39 -22.12 -9.48
CA ILE A 276 -5.95 -21.82 -9.54
C ILE A 276 -5.66 -20.46 -8.89
N SER A 277 -4.94 -20.50 -7.77
CA SER A 277 -4.34 -19.35 -7.09
C SER A 277 -2.81 -19.44 -7.13
N TYR A 278 -2.15 -18.29 -7.28
CA TYR A 278 -0.69 -18.18 -7.30
C TYR A 278 -0.22 -17.27 -6.17
N ASN A 279 0.47 -17.87 -5.20
CA ASN A 279 0.83 -17.19 -3.96
C ASN A 279 2.35 -17.17 -3.80
N GLY A 280 2.92 -15.97 -3.81
CA GLY A 280 4.32 -15.75 -3.50
C GLY A 280 4.49 -15.14 -2.12
N GLY A 281 5.63 -15.39 -1.48
CA GLY A 281 5.99 -14.63 -0.28
C GLY A 281 6.17 -13.13 -0.55
N ILE A 282 6.70 -12.77 -1.72
CA ILE A 282 6.98 -11.38 -2.11
C ILE A 282 5.97 -10.90 -3.15
N VAL A 283 5.77 -11.65 -4.24
CA VAL A 283 4.88 -11.29 -5.35
C VAL A 283 3.98 -12.45 -5.76
N GLY A 284 2.69 -12.21 -6.02
CA GLY A 284 1.81 -13.24 -6.60
C GLY A 284 2.24 -13.66 -8.02
N ALA A 285 2.15 -12.73 -8.98
CA ALA A 285 2.61 -12.92 -10.36
C ALA A 285 3.75 -11.96 -10.73
N ASN A 286 4.89 -12.51 -11.12
CA ASN A 286 6.03 -11.74 -11.56
C ASN A 286 6.18 -11.75 -13.09
N TYR A 287 6.32 -10.56 -13.66
CA TYR A 287 6.63 -10.27 -15.07
C TYR A 287 7.85 -9.34 -15.22
N GLY A 288 8.42 -8.87 -14.10
CA GLY A 288 9.58 -8.00 -14.05
C GLY A 288 10.69 -8.58 -13.17
N ASN A 289 11.36 -7.72 -12.40
CA ASN A 289 12.50 -8.09 -11.58
C ASN A 289 12.13 -8.19 -10.09
N ILE A 290 12.48 -9.31 -9.46
CA ILE A 290 12.52 -9.49 -8.01
C ILE A 290 13.96 -9.79 -7.64
N ILE A 291 14.63 -8.85 -6.95
CA ILE A 291 16.07 -8.96 -6.71
C ILE A 291 16.36 -8.72 -5.23
N ALA A 292 17.21 -9.54 -4.62
CA ALA A 292 17.63 -9.31 -3.24
C ALA A 292 16.44 -9.27 -2.27
N CYS A 293 15.47 -10.17 -2.44
CA CYS A 293 14.26 -10.21 -1.63
C CYS A 293 14.19 -11.47 -0.75
N ALA A 294 13.53 -11.34 0.40
CA ALA A 294 13.48 -12.35 1.43
C ALA A 294 12.05 -12.62 1.89
N PHE A 295 11.65 -13.88 2.00
CA PHE A 295 10.42 -14.28 2.66
C PHE A 295 10.69 -15.22 3.83
N ASN A 296 10.06 -14.95 4.98
CA ASN A 296 9.99 -15.91 6.09
C ASN A 296 8.54 -16.11 6.55
N GLY A 297 8.12 -17.36 6.70
CA GLY A 297 6.85 -17.66 7.38
C GLY A 297 6.07 -18.80 6.74
N THR A 298 4.79 -18.59 6.45
CA THR A 298 3.87 -19.66 6.06
C THR A 298 3.09 -19.31 4.81
N LEU A 299 3.03 -20.25 3.87
CA LEU A 299 2.27 -20.12 2.62
C LEU A 299 1.23 -21.24 2.50
N GLN A 300 0.01 -20.86 2.12
CA GLN A 300 -1.06 -21.79 1.74
C GLN A 300 -1.78 -21.28 0.49
N GLY A 301 -2.07 -22.19 -0.44
CA GLY A 301 -2.79 -21.93 -1.69
C GLY A 301 -2.77 -23.14 -2.61
N GLN A 302 -3.40 -23.04 -3.78
CA GLN A 302 -3.27 -24.10 -4.78
C GLN A 302 -1.84 -24.20 -5.32
N MET A 303 -1.17 -23.06 -5.52
CA MET A 303 0.20 -23.02 -6.00
C MET A 303 1.01 -21.98 -5.24
N VAL A 304 2.07 -22.43 -4.57
CA VAL A 304 2.91 -21.55 -3.74
C VAL A 304 4.35 -21.52 -4.24
N GLY A 305 4.96 -20.34 -4.18
CA GLY A 305 6.40 -20.18 -4.28
C GLY A 305 6.93 -19.28 -3.18
N GLY A 306 8.08 -19.61 -2.62
CA GLY A 306 8.63 -18.84 -1.51
C GLY A 306 8.83 -17.35 -1.83
N ILE A 307 9.15 -17.01 -3.08
CA ILE A 307 9.29 -15.62 -3.55
C ILE A 307 8.12 -15.22 -4.44
N ALA A 308 7.85 -15.99 -5.49
CA ALA A 308 6.81 -15.70 -6.47
C ALA A 308 5.80 -16.85 -6.58
N GLY A 309 4.51 -16.55 -6.62
CA GLY A 309 3.50 -17.57 -6.91
C GLY A 309 3.64 -18.11 -8.33
N VAL A 310 3.92 -17.20 -9.27
CA VAL A 310 4.33 -17.55 -10.62
C VAL A 310 5.32 -16.54 -11.17
N ASN A 311 6.34 -17.03 -11.88
CA ASN A 311 7.29 -16.22 -12.62
C ASN A 311 7.01 -16.40 -14.13
N ARG A 312 6.73 -15.31 -14.85
CA ARG A 312 6.31 -15.28 -16.27
C ARG A 312 6.97 -14.13 -17.03
N GLY A 313 6.80 -14.14 -18.35
CA GLY A 313 7.18 -13.04 -19.24
C GLY A 313 8.64 -13.08 -19.69
N SER A 314 8.99 -12.27 -20.69
CA SER A 314 10.31 -12.29 -21.34
C SER A 314 11.38 -11.69 -20.44
N ASN A 315 10.96 -11.10 -19.31
CA ASN A 315 11.79 -10.38 -18.35
C ASN A 315 11.55 -10.86 -16.89
N GLY A 316 10.78 -11.94 -16.67
CA GLY A 316 10.51 -12.44 -15.32
C GLY A 316 11.78 -12.99 -14.67
N ARG A 317 12.40 -12.18 -13.81
CA ARG A 317 13.68 -12.51 -13.16
C ARG A 317 13.53 -12.52 -11.64
N ILE A 318 14.01 -13.59 -11.03
CA ILE A 318 14.23 -13.72 -9.59
C ILE A 318 15.72 -13.94 -9.38
N ASP A 319 16.40 -13.05 -8.66
CA ASP A 319 17.83 -13.17 -8.42
C ASP A 319 18.21 -12.73 -7.01
N LEU A 320 19.23 -13.37 -6.43
CA LEU A 320 19.73 -13.05 -5.08
C LEU A 320 18.63 -13.12 -4.02
N CYS A 321 17.67 -14.05 -4.12
CA CYS A 321 16.53 -14.11 -3.21
C CYS A 321 16.61 -15.31 -2.28
N TYR A 322 15.88 -15.27 -1.17
CA TYR A 322 15.65 -16.48 -0.39
C TYR A 322 14.28 -16.59 0.23
N ALA A 323 13.86 -17.83 0.47
CA ALA A 323 12.64 -18.13 1.19
C ALA A 323 12.87 -19.18 2.28
N ASN A 324 12.47 -18.87 3.51
CA ASN A 324 12.40 -19.82 4.63
C ASN A 324 10.93 -19.98 5.03
N PHE A 325 10.27 -21.07 4.62
CA PHE A 325 8.83 -21.17 4.85
C PHE A 325 8.28 -22.57 5.08
N ALA A 326 7.15 -22.60 5.78
CA ALA A 326 6.29 -23.77 5.84
C ALA A 326 5.22 -23.68 4.73
N ALA A 327 5.14 -24.72 3.91
CA ALA A 327 4.07 -24.88 2.92
C ALA A 327 2.95 -25.73 3.52
N LEU A 328 1.74 -25.18 3.59
CA LEU A 328 0.52 -25.91 4.00
C LEU A 328 -0.23 -26.49 2.80
N THR A 329 0.40 -26.47 1.62
CA THR A 329 -0.09 -27.07 0.39
C THR A 329 0.91 -28.09 -0.14
N GLN A 330 0.47 -28.89 -1.10
CA GLN A 330 1.22 -30.00 -1.66
C GLN A 330 1.79 -29.71 -3.05
N THR A 331 1.47 -28.54 -3.63
CA THR A 331 1.87 -28.14 -4.98
C THR A 331 2.60 -26.79 -4.96
N GLY A 332 3.80 -26.74 -5.54
CA GLY A 332 4.57 -25.51 -5.62
C GLY A 332 6.05 -25.70 -5.93
N GLY A 333 6.83 -24.65 -5.65
CA GLY A 333 8.29 -24.66 -5.76
C GLY A 333 8.95 -23.84 -4.66
N GLY A 334 10.22 -24.14 -4.37
CA GLY A 334 10.93 -23.45 -3.30
C GLY A 334 11.04 -21.92 -3.48
N ILE A 335 11.28 -21.46 -4.71
CA ILE A 335 11.38 -20.03 -5.05
C ILE A 335 10.15 -19.56 -5.83
N SER A 336 9.73 -20.32 -6.85
CA SER A 336 8.60 -19.97 -7.70
C SER A 336 7.56 -21.10 -7.76
N GLY A 337 6.28 -20.79 -7.54
CA GLY A 337 5.22 -21.80 -7.55
C GLY A 337 4.93 -22.37 -8.93
N ASN A 338 5.11 -21.56 -9.97
CA ASN A 338 5.14 -22.01 -11.36
C ASN A 338 6.15 -21.19 -12.14
N VAL A 339 6.56 -21.72 -13.28
CA VAL A 339 7.25 -20.95 -14.31
C VAL A 339 6.60 -21.31 -15.63
N LEU A 340 5.96 -20.34 -16.27
CA LEU A 340 5.51 -20.52 -17.64
C LEU A 340 6.71 -20.21 -18.55
N VAL A 341 7.23 -21.27 -19.14
CA VAL A 341 8.20 -21.19 -20.23
C VAL A 341 7.41 -21.33 -21.52
N ASP A 342 7.38 -20.28 -22.33
CA ASP A 342 7.08 -20.45 -23.74
C ASP A 342 8.33 -20.10 -24.55
N ASN A 343 8.31 -20.46 -25.83
CA ASN A 343 9.43 -20.29 -26.76
C ASN A 343 9.85 -18.82 -27.01
N THR A 344 9.15 -17.85 -26.43
CA THR A 344 9.40 -16.40 -26.56
C THR A 344 9.65 -15.69 -25.22
N HIS A 345 9.49 -16.38 -24.08
CA HIS A 345 9.62 -15.80 -22.75
C HIS A 345 10.56 -16.65 -21.88
N GLN A 346 11.82 -16.23 -21.76
CA GLN A 346 12.81 -16.85 -20.86
C GLN A 346 12.76 -16.16 -19.49
N THR A 347 12.34 -16.90 -18.48
CA THR A 347 12.30 -16.45 -17.08
C THR A 347 13.55 -16.97 -16.36
N LEU A 348 14.22 -16.14 -15.55
CA LEU A 348 15.45 -16.54 -14.86
C LEU A 348 15.21 -16.64 -13.34
N ILE A 349 15.69 -17.71 -12.73
CA ILE A 349 15.83 -17.84 -11.27
C ILE A 349 17.30 -18.14 -10.98
N ALA A 350 17.99 -17.20 -10.32
CA ALA A 350 19.42 -17.32 -10.09
C ALA A 350 19.83 -16.99 -8.65
N HIS A 351 20.97 -17.55 -8.22
CA HIS A 351 21.67 -17.19 -6.99
C HIS A 351 20.76 -17.11 -5.75
N SER A 352 19.82 -18.05 -5.65
CA SER A 352 18.72 -18.01 -4.68
C SER A 352 18.60 -19.32 -3.93
N TYR A 353 18.09 -19.30 -2.70
CA TYR A 353 17.85 -20.53 -1.94
C TYR A 353 16.46 -20.63 -1.30
N ALA A 354 15.98 -21.85 -1.15
CA ALA A 354 14.73 -22.16 -0.47
C ALA A 354 14.96 -23.18 0.64
N ASN A 355 14.57 -22.83 1.86
CA ASN A 355 14.48 -23.76 2.99
C ASN A 355 13.00 -23.97 3.32
N VAL A 356 12.48 -25.12 2.91
CA VAL A 356 11.04 -25.39 2.88
C VAL A 356 10.68 -26.53 3.82
N VAL A 357 9.65 -26.34 4.63
CA VAL A 357 9.01 -27.41 5.40
C VAL A 357 7.66 -27.72 4.75
N VAL A 358 7.50 -28.93 4.21
CA VAL A 358 6.24 -29.37 3.58
C VAL A 358 5.66 -30.52 4.39
N GLY A 359 4.41 -30.42 4.82
CA GLY A 359 3.77 -31.44 5.67
C GLY A 359 3.58 -32.78 4.97
N GLN A 360 3.20 -32.77 3.68
CA GLN A 360 3.09 -33.94 2.78
C GLN A 360 3.32 -33.46 1.33
N ALA A 361 4.52 -33.65 0.77
CA ALA A 361 4.83 -33.15 -0.58
C ALA A 361 4.39 -34.16 -1.65
N ASN A 362 3.40 -33.81 -2.48
CA ASN A 362 2.99 -34.63 -3.63
C ASN A 362 3.56 -34.10 -4.95
N ASN A 363 3.66 -32.77 -5.14
CA ASN A 363 4.18 -32.16 -6.35
C ASN A 363 4.93 -30.85 -6.04
N PHE A 364 6.05 -30.94 -5.33
CA PHE A 364 6.85 -29.78 -4.91
C PHE A 364 8.26 -29.87 -5.51
N GLY A 365 8.66 -28.87 -6.28
CA GLY A 365 9.99 -28.83 -6.87
C GLY A 365 10.99 -28.00 -6.06
N ALA A 366 12.27 -28.31 -6.20
CA ALA A 366 13.34 -27.67 -5.43
C ALA A 366 13.33 -26.13 -5.52
N ILE A 367 13.23 -25.60 -6.75
CA ILE A 367 13.23 -24.17 -7.03
C ILE A 367 11.91 -23.73 -7.67
N ARG A 368 11.40 -24.51 -8.63
CA ARG A 368 10.10 -24.29 -9.27
C ARG A 368 9.26 -25.56 -9.34
N LEU A 369 7.95 -25.46 -9.53
CA LEU A 369 7.14 -26.64 -9.83
C LEU A 369 7.63 -27.34 -11.11
N GLN A 370 7.67 -28.68 -11.09
CA GLN A 370 8.04 -29.52 -12.22
C GLN A 370 6.85 -30.39 -12.64
N ASN A 371 6.30 -30.16 -13.83
CA ASN A 371 5.13 -30.90 -14.32
C ASN A 371 5.54 -32.18 -15.07
N ASN A 372 6.02 -33.23 -14.38
CA ASN A 372 6.28 -34.61 -14.85
C ASN A 372 7.04 -34.88 -16.18
N ALA A 373 7.21 -33.90 -17.06
CA ALA A 373 8.12 -33.92 -18.19
C ALA A 373 9.48 -33.43 -17.70
N GLY A 374 10.56 -34.13 -18.06
CA GLY A 374 11.91 -33.67 -17.76
C GLY A 374 12.19 -32.28 -18.35
N PHE A 375 13.23 -31.61 -17.86
CA PHE A 375 13.64 -30.30 -18.37
C PHE A 375 14.26 -30.43 -19.76
N THR A 376 13.86 -29.57 -20.69
CA THR A 376 14.66 -29.29 -21.88
C THR A 376 15.95 -28.56 -21.49
N THR A 377 16.98 -28.59 -22.35
CA THR A 377 18.24 -27.86 -22.11
C THR A 377 18.02 -26.35 -21.93
N ALA A 378 17.09 -25.76 -22.68
CA ALA A 378 16.72 -24.35 -22.55
C ALA A 378 16.09 -24.06 -21.18
N GLU A 379 15.20 -24.93 -20.71
CA GLU A 379 14.57 -24.81 -19.39
C GLU A 379 15.55 -25.04 -18.23
N ALA A 380 16.55 -25.89 -18.42
CA ALA A 380 17.60 -26.12 -17.43
C ALA A 380 18.46 -24.87 -17.21
N ALA A 381 18.71 -24.08 -18.27
CA ALA A 381 19.48 -22.83 -18.18
C ALA A 381 18.76 -21.69 -17.46
N LEU A 382 17.43 -21.81 -17.27
CA LEU A 382 16.62 -20.83 -16.55
C LEU A 382 16.83 -20.85 -15.04
N ILE A 383 17.41 -21.93 -14.50
CA ILE A 383 17.80 -22.04 -13.10
C ILE A 383 19.32 -21.98 -13.06
N ASN A 384 19.87 -21.11 -12.22
CA ASN A 384 21.32 -20.94 -12.13
C ASN A 384 21.79 -20.74 -10.69
N THR A 385 22.63 -21.66 -10.20
CA THR A 385 23.27 -21.54 -8.87
C THR A 385 22.25 -21.35 -7.75
N CYS A 386 21.29 -22.27 -7.68
CA CYS A 386 20.24 -22.24 -6.66
C CYS A 386 20.43 -23.35 -5.61
N PHE A 387 19.80 -23.20 -4.45
CA PHE A 387 19.92 -24.16 -3.34
C PHE A 387 18.57 -24.52 -2.74
N SER A 388 18.35 -25.80 -2.40
CA SER A 388 17.08 -26.23 -1.78
C SER A 388 17.22 -27.45 -0.89
N ASN A 389 16.39 -27.57 0.15
CA ASN A 389 16.25 -28.80 0.93
C ASN A 389 15.18 -29.76 0.39
N ILE A 390 14.42 -29.35 -0.62
CA ILE A 390 13.46 -30.23 -1.28
C ILE A 390 14.20 -31.19 -2.20
N THR A 391 13.94 -32.49 -2.03
CA THR A 391 14.70 -33.58 -2.66
C THR A 391 14.41 -33.79 -4.14
N THR A 392 13.35 -33.18 -4.69
CA THR A 392 13.00 -33.23 -6.11
C THR A 392 14.10 -32.54 -6.95
N PRO A 393 14.96 -33.26 -7.68
CA PRO A 393 16.14 -32.67 -8.31
C PRO A 393 15.79 -31.71 -9.44
N GLN A 394 16.52 -30.60 -9.54
CA GLN A 394 16.42 -29.65 -10.65
C GLN A 394 17.81 -29.25 -11.16
N PRO A 395 17.95 -28.93 -12.47
CA PRO A 395 19.22 -28.48 -13.03
C PRO A 395 19.80 -27.29 -12.25
N ASN A 396 21.13 -27.25 -12.15
CA ASN A 396 21.88 -26.16 -11.50
C ASN A 396 21.39 -25.82 -10.08
N THR A 397 20.83 -26.82 -9.39
CA THR A 397 20.36 -26.70 -8.01
C THR A 397 21.20 -27.61 -7.11
N SER A 398 21.83 -27.02 -6.11
CA SER A 398 22.55 -27.73 -5.06
C SER A 398 21.59 -28.07 -3.91
N LEU A 399 21.55 -29.35 -3.53
CA LEU A 399 20.71 -29.79 -2.41
C LEU A 399 21.45 -29.63 -1.08
N PHE A 400 20.70 -29.35 -0.02
CA PHE A 400 21.20 -29.36 1.35
C PHE A 400 20.26 -30.11 2.29
N SER A 401 20.82 -30.66 3.37
CA SER A 401 20.07 -31.47 4.34
C SER A 401 19.92 -30.82 5.72
N SER A 402 20.66 -29.73 5.96
CA SER A 402 20.61 -28.99 7.21
C SER A 402 20.90 -27.51 6.97
N VAL A 403 20.50 -26.66 7.92
CA VAL A 403 20.84 -25.22 7.90
C VAL A 403 22.36 -25.00 7.91
N THR A 404 23.11 -25.84 8.61
CA THR A 404 24.58 -25.74 8.68
C THR A 404 25.19 -25.96 7.30
N ASP A 405 24.73 -26.99 6.58
CA ASP A 405 25.14 -27.31 5.21
C ASP A 405 24.75 -26.17 4.25
N LEU A 406 23.50 -25.71 4.30
CA LEU A 406 23.04 -24.53 3.56
C LEU A 406 23.97 -23.32 3.79
N THR A 407 24.27 -23.02 5.06
CA THR A 407 25.10 -21.88 5.43
C THR A 407 26.50 -22.00 4.84
N ALA A 408 27.12 -23.18 4.93
CA ALA A 408 28.43 -23.42 4.33
C ALA A 408 28.43 -23.24 2.81
N GLN A 409 27.36 -23.64 2.12
CA GLN A 409 27.24 -23.50 0.67
C GLN A 409 27.01 -22.04 0.25
N VAL A 410 25.98 -21.37 0.77
CA VAL A 410 25.55 -20.06 0.24
C VAL A 410 26.45 -18.90 0.67
N THR A 411 27.15 -19.01 1.80
CA THR A 411 28.10 -17.96 2.24
C THR A 411 29.43 -17.99 1.49
N GLN A 412 29.65 -18.98 0.63
CA GLN A 412 30.76 -18.99 -0.33
C GLN A 412 30.36 -18.49 -1.72
N LEU A 413 29.07 -18.32 -1.96
CA LEU A 413 28.58 -17.76 -3.21
C LEU A 413 29.10 -16.33 -3.38
N THR A 414 29.63 -16.05 -4.57
CA THR A 414 30.02 -14.70 -4.98
C THR A 414 29.30 -14.37 -6.28
N VAL A 415 28.94 -13.10 -6.47
CA VAL A 415 28.31 -12.62 -7.70
C VAL A 415 28.99 -11.35 -8.17
N SER A 416 29.12 -11.19 -9.48
CA SER A 416 29.81 -10.05 -10.10
C SER A 416 28.93 -8.81 -10.27
N ALA A 417 27.61 -8.96 -10.14
CA ALA A 417 26.64 -7.89 -10.35
C ALA A 417 25.62 -7.85 -9.21
N PHE A 418 25.47 -6.66 -8.62
CA PHE A 418 24.47 -6.34 -7.61
C PHE A 418 23.47 -5.31 -8.16
N PRO A 419 22.23 -5.27 -7.65
CA PRO A 419 21.26 -4.27 -8.08
C PRO A 419 21.74 -2.85 -7.74
N SER A 420 21.63 -1.92 -8.69
CA SER A 420 22.07 -0.53 -8.51
C SER A 420 21.30 0.23 -7.42
N GLN A 421 20.15 -0.32 -7.01
CA GLN A 421 19.30 0.23 -5.96
C GLN A 421 19.83 -0.04 -4.55
N LEU A 422 20.78 -0.97 -4.38
CA LEU A 422 21.34 -1.37 -3.09
C LEU A 422 22.86 -1.18 -3.10
N THR A 423 23.42 -0.81 -1.95
CA THR A 423 24.87 -0.81 -1.77
C THR A 423 25.39 -2.25 -1.80
N ALA A 424 26.29 -2.54 -2.75
CA ALA A 424 26.90 -3.85 -2.87
C ALA A 424 27.84 -4.14 -1.67
N PRO A 425 27.91 -5.40 -1.20
CA PRO A 425 28.87 -5.79 -0.18
C PRO A 425 30.28 -5.86 -0.76
N ALA A 426 31.29 -5.48 0.03
CA ALA A 426 32.68 -5.39 -0.43
C ALA A 426 33.30 -6.75 -0.82
N ASP A 427 32.82 -7.83 -0.20
CA ASP A 427 33.28 -9.20 -0.44
C ASP A 427 32.54 -9.89 -1.60
N GLN A 428 31.62 -9.18 -2.27
CA GLN A 428 30.79 -9.69 -3.37
C GLN A 428 29.90 -10.88 -2.98
N LYS A 429 29.64 -11.09 -1.69
CA LYS A 429 28.82 -12.20 -1.20
C LYS A 429 27.38 -11.74 -0.96
N PRO A 430 26.38 -12.31 -1.66
CA PRO A 430 24.99 -11.93 -1.47
C PRO A 430 24.38 -12.51 -0.19
N PHE A 431 24.99 -13.53 0.41
CA PHE A 431 24.49 -14.13 1.65
C PHE A 431 25.53 -14.06 2.76
N ARG A 432 25.06 -13.74 3.96
CA ARG A 432 25.82 -13.81 5.21
C ARG A 432 25.17 -14.79 6.17
N ALA A 433 25.93 -15.29 7.14
CA ALA A 433 25.38 -16.13 8.19
C ALA A 433 24.34 -15.33 9.01
N GLY A 434 23.18 -15.94 9.27
CA GLY A 434 22.16 -15.41 10.17
C GLY A 434 21.92 -16.37 11.34
N SER A 435 21.09 -15.95 12.29
CA SER A 435 20.89 -16.67 13.56
C SER A 435 20.26 -18.05 13.39
N ASN A 436 19.35 -18.20 12.43
CA ASN A 436 18.57 -19.43 12.19
C ASN A 436 18.73 -20.00 10.78
N ALA A 437 19.09 -19.15 9.83
CA ALA A 437 19.40 -19.45 8.45
C ALA A 437 20.25 -18.30 7.91
N PRO A 438 20.96 -18.47 6.77
CA PRO A 438 21.58 -17.35 6.08
C PRO A 438 20.58 -16.22 5.81
N VAL A 439 21.09 -15.02 5.60
CA VAL A 439 20.29 -13.83 5.26
C VAL A 439 21.01 -13.02 4.19
N LEU A 440 20.31 -12.07 3.57
CA LEU A 440 20.91 -11.18 2.57
C LEU A 440 21.87 -10.20 3.22
N TRP A 441 22.86 -9.75 2.46
CA TRP A 441 23.91 -8.83 2.95
C TRP A 441 23.38 -7.53 3.55
N TRP A 442 22.23 -7.03 3.05
CA TRP A 442 21.62 -5.76 3.46
C TRP A 442 20.69 -5.88 4.67
N GLN A 443 20.31 -7.11 5.06
CA GLN A 443 19.54 -7.39 6.28
C GLN A 443 20.48 -7.59 7.44
#